data_AF-A0A933Y021-F1
#
_entry.id   AF-A0A933Y021-F1
#
_cell.length_a   1.000
_cell.length_b   1.000
_cell.length_c   1.000
_cell.angle_alpha   90.00
_cell.angle_beta   90.00
_cell.angle_gamma   90.00
#
_symmetry.space_group_name_H-M   'P 1'
#
loop_
_entity.id
_entity.type
_entity.pdbx_description
1 polymer ?
#
loop_
_entity_poly.entity_id
_entity_poly.type
_entity_poly.pdbx_seq_one_letter_code
_entity_poly.pdbx_strand_id
1 'polypeptide(L)'
;MELADGVASQHRRVAWVKHGLIACIVLGIVAVLSNLGQYDLLNDLAAGVSFDDGTIEANDDRQRLIAWLQRGALVFTAACWLVWFHRAYGNLKLLGRKHAHYGAGWAVGYWFIPLAHLVIPYQMTREIWLKSASAGAVTGEPRRPRARWLGFWWAGYLTNGVLGRVAAVLSNDAESPDEWVFVTQLSMVGDLSAIVAAVLALVVVSSIDRLQLEAVRAAAPEPAVALA
;
A
#
# COMPACT_ATOMS: atom_id res chain seq x y z
N MET A 1 -12.37 28.38 -2.44
CA MET A 1 -11.77 28.27 -1.09
C MET A 1 -11.84 26.83 -0.59
N GLU A 2 -13.03 26.25 -0.43
CA GLU A 2 -13.24 24.90 0.15
C GLU A 2 -12.51 23.73 -0.55
N LEU A 3 -12.45 23.72 -1.90
CA LEU A 3 -11.72 22.71 -2.67
C LEU A 3 -10.20 22.77 -2.45
N ALA A 4 -9.61 23.97 -2.45
CA ALA A 4 -8.18 24.16 -2.29
C ALA A 4 -7.71 23.71 -0.90
N ASP A 5 -8.49 24.03 0.15
CA ASP A 5 -8.22 23.61 1.52
C ASP A 5 -8.31 22.08 1.69
N GLY A 6 -9.31 21.46 1.04
CA GLY A 6 -9.47 20.00 1.02
C GLY A 6 -8.30 19.27 0.36
N VAL A 7 -7.84 19.75 -0.80
CA VAL A 7 -6.70 19.16 -1.53
C VAL A 7 -5.38 19.45 -0.81
N ALA A 8 -5.19 20.64 -0.23
CA ALA A 8 -4.00 20.93 0.57
C ALA A 8 -3.92 20.02 1.82
N SER A 9 -5.04 19.77 2.49
CA SER A 9 -5.14 18.82 3.60
C SER A 9 -4.81 17.39 3.19
N GLN A 10 -5.29 16.96 2.03
CA GLN A 10 -4.96 15.66 1.44
C GLN A 10 -3.47 15.55 1.10
N HIS A 11 -2.89 16.58 0.47
CA HIS A 11 -1.47 16.59 0.09
C HIS A 11 -0.53 16.43 1.30
N ARG A 12 -0.82 17.11 2.42
CA ARG A 12 -0.06 16.90 3.67
C ARG A 12 -0.12 15.46 4.18
N ARG A 13 -1.23 14.76 3.96
CA ARG A 13 -1.41 13.36 4.39
C ARG A 13 -0.72 12.37 3.48
N VAL A 14 -0.59 12.69 2.19
CA VAL A 14 0.17 11.88 1.22
C VAL A 14 1.61 11.66 1.67
N ALA A 15 2.25 12.68 2.25
CA ALA A 15 3.60 12.54 2.78
C ALA A 15 3.68 11.40 3.80
N TRP A 16 2.78 11.33 4.78
CA TRP A 16 2.78 10.26 5.78
C TRP A 16 2.55 8.87 5.18
N VAL A 17 1.65 8.75 4.20
CA VAL A 17 1.44 7.50 3.46
C VAL A 17 2.71 7.07 2.73
N LYS A 18 3.41 8.01 2.08
CA LYS A 18 4.68 7.74 1.40
C LYS A 18 5.77 7.28 2.36
N HIS A 19 5.94 7.96 3.50
CA HIS A 19 6.92 7.53 4.51
C HIS A 19 6.62 6.11 5.02
N GLY A 20 5.36 5.80 5.31
CA GLY A 20 4.96 4.44 5.70
C GLY A 20 5.26 3.40 4.64
N LEU A 21 4.91 3.67 3.37
CA LEU A 21 5.20 2.77 2.25
C LEU A 21 6.70 2.58 2.01
N ILE A 22 7.51 3.65 2.11
CA ILE A 22 8.96 3.57 2.01
C ILE A 22 9.54 2.73 3.15
N ALA A 23 9.06 2.91 4.38
CA ALA A 23 9.45 2.08 5.51
C ALA A 23 9.13 0.60 5.28
N CYS A 24 7.95 0.29 4.71
CA CYS A 24 7.58 -1.08 4.34
C CYS A 24 8.53 -1.67 3.28
N ILE A 25 8.93 -0.88 2.27
CA ILE A 25 9.89 -1.32 1.24
C ILE A 25 11.25 -1.59 1.86
N VAL A 26 11.78 -0.67 2.67
CA VAL A 26 13.08 -0.83 3.33
C VAL A 26 13.08 -2.04 4.24
N LEU A 27 12.05 -2.21 5.07
CA LEU A 27 11.93 -3.37 5.95
C LEU A 27 11.74 -4.67 5.17
N GLY A 28 11.05 -4.66 4.02
CA GLY A 28 10.96 -5.81 3.12
C GLY A 28 12.33 -6.22 2.57
N ILE A 29 13.15 -5.24 2.15
CA ILE A 29 14.53 -5.52 1.69
C ILE A 29 15.36 -6.12 2.82
N VAL A 30 15.29 -5.55 4.03
CA VAL A 30 15.97 -6.08 5.22
C VAL A 30 15.51 -7.50 5.54
N ALA A 31 14.21 -7.78 5.44
CA ALA A 31 13.65 -9.10 5.67
C ALA A 31 14.14 -10.13 4.64
N VAL A 32 14.14 -9.80 3.35
CA VAL A 32 14.70 -10.67 2.30
C VAL A 32 16.15 -11.01 2.61
N LEU A 33 16.97 -10.00 2.94
CA LEU A 33 18.39 -10.22 3.27
C LEU A 33 18.57 -11.08 4.53
N SER A 34 17.77 -10.87 5.58
CA SER A 34 17.78 -11.71 6.78
C SER A 34 17.34 -13.14 6.49
N ASN A 35 16.35 -13.31 5.61
CA ASN A 35 15.81 -14.61 5.24
C ASN A 35 16.80 -15.45 4.44
N LEU A 36 17.71 -14.82 3.67
CA LEU A 36 18.82 -15.54 3.05
C LEU A 36 19.73 -16.18 4.11
N GLY A 37 20.10 -15.44 5.15
CA GLY A 37 20.91 -15.99 6.25
C GLY A 37 20.18 -17.05 7.08
N GLN A 38 18.87 -16.89 7.30
CA GLN A 38 18.07 -17.92 7.95
C GLN A 38 17.95 -19.17 7.08
N TYR A 39 17.80 -19.01 5.77
CA TYR A 39 17.71 -20.12 4.83
C TYR A 39 18.99 -20.97 4.86
N ASP A 40 20.16 -20.34 4.85
CA ASP A 40 21.44 -21.06 4.93
C ASP A 40 21.55 -21.82 6.26
N LEU A 41 21.27 -21.16 7.39
CA LEU A 41 21.30 -21.78 8.73
C LEU A 41 20.35 -22.98 8.83
N LEU A 42 19.12 -22.86 8.30
CA LEU A 42 18.14 -23.95 8.34
C LEU A 42 18.52 -25.13 7.45
N ASN A 43 19.12 -24.89 6.27
CA ASN A 43 19.61 -25.97 5.41
C ASN A 43 20.78 -26.71 6.06
N ASP A 44 21.68 -26.00 6.74
CA ASP A 44 22.78 -26.63 7.48
C ASP A 44 22.23 -27.49 8.63
N LEU A 45 21.26 -26.99 9.39
CA LEU A 45 20.56 -27.78 10.43
C LEU A 45 19.87 -29.02 9.83
N ALA A 46 19.19 -28.89 8.69
CA ALA A 46 18.55 -30.01 7.98
C ALA A 46 19.57 -31.05 7.50
N ALA A 47 20.78 -30.61 7.11
CA ALA A 47 21.89 -31.49 6.76
C ALA A 47 22.59 -32.13 7.98
N GLY A 48 22.13 -31.84 9.20
CA GLY A 48 22.67 -32.39 10.46
C GLY A 48 23.86 -31.63 11.02
N VAL A 49 24.16 -30.42 10.53
CA VAL A 49 25.17 -29.55 11.13
C VAL A 49 24.64 -28.99 12.44
N SER A 50 25.36 -29.19 13.53
CA SER A 50 25.01 -28.63 14.84
C SER A 50 25.56 -27.20 15.00
N PHE A 51 24.71 -26.30 15.46
CA PHE A 51 25.10 -24.97 15.93
C PHE A 51 24.94 -24.89 17.44
N ASP A 52 25.60 -23.94 18.09
CA ASP A 52 25.33 -23.63 19.49
C ASP A 52 23.96 -22.93 19.64
N ASP A 53 23.31 -23.12 20.79
CA ASP A 53 21.99 -22.55 21.07
C ASP A 53 21.97 -21.02 20.91
N GLY A 54 23.07 -20.32 21.25
CA GLY A 54 23.17 -18.87 21.13
C GLY A 54 23.10 -18.37 19.68
N THR A 55 23.68 -19.11 18.73
CA THR A 55 23.57 -18.80 17.29
C THR A 55 22.14 -18.94 16.78
N ILE A 56 21.44 -20.01 17.21
CA ILE A 56 20.04 -20.27 16.84
C ILE A 56 19.12 -19.20 17.43
N GLU A 57 19.25 -18.92 18.73
CA GLU A 57 18.46 -17.90 19.43
C GLU A 57 18.66 -16.51 18.82
N ALA A 58 19.90 -16.13 18.48
CA ALA A 58 20.19 -14.85 17.85
C ALA A 58 19.53 -14.70 16.47
N ASN A 59 19.45 -15.78 15.69
CA ASN A 59 18.71 -15.78 14.43
C ASN A 59 17.21 -15.58 14.67
N ASP A 60 16.64 -16.33 15.61
CA ASP A 60 15.20 -16.28 15.90
C ASP A 60 14.77 -14.92 16.44
N ASP A 61 15.57 -14.32 17.33
CA ASP A 61 15.31 -12.98 17.85
C ASP A 61 15.42 -11.91 16.77
N ARG A 62 16.39 -12.02 15.85
CA ARG A 62 16.49 -11.14 14.68
C ARG A 62 15.25 -11.24 13.80
N GLN A 63 14.80 -12.45 13.49
CA GLN A 63 13.61 -12.67 12.66
C GLN A 63 12.33 -12.17 13.34
N ARG A 64 12.20 -12.41 14.64
CA ARG A 64 11.09 -11.92 15.47
C ARG A 64 11.04 -10.39 15.49
N LEU A 65 12.19 -9.73 15.65
CA LEU A 65 12.30 -8.27 15.63
C LEU A 65 11.88 -7.70 14.27
N ILE A 66 12.43 -8.24 13.17
CA ILE A 66 12.07 -7.81 11.80
C ILE A 66 10.56 -7.96 11.57
N ALA A 67 9.99 -9.10 11.94
CA ALA A 67 8.56 -9.34 11.79
C ALA A 67 7.70 -8.35 12.59
N TRP A 68 8.11 -8.00 13.81
CA TRP A 68 7.43 -6.96 14.61
C TRP A 68 7.53 -5.57 13.98
N LEU A 69 8.70 -5.20 13.47
CA LEU A 69 8.90 -3.92 12.77
C LEU A 69 8.05 -3.84 11.50
N GLN A 70 8.00 -4.90 10.70
CA GLN A 70 7.14 -4.98 9.50
C GLN A 70 5.66 -4.83 9.85
N ARG A 71 5.17 -5.54 10.88
CA ARG A 71 3.78 -5.41 11.37
C ARG A 71 3.48 -3.98 11.83
N GLY A 72 4.39 -3.37 12.58
CA GLY A 72 4.25 -1.98 13.04
C GLY A 72 4.18 -0.99 11.88
N ALA A 73 5.09 -1.10 10.91
CA ALA A 73 5.11 -0.27 9.71
C ALA A 73 3.84 -0.44 8.87
N LEU A 74 3.32 -1.68 8.75
CA LEU A 74 2.08 -1.96 8.05
C LEU A 74 0.88 -1.30 8.73
N VAL A 75 0.75 -1.42 10.06
CA VAL A 75 -0.35 -0.79 10.83
C VAL A 75 -0.30 0.74 10.71
N PHE A 76 0.89 1.33 10.86
CA PHE A 76 1.10 2.76 10.66
C PHE A 76 0.67 3.20 9.24
N THR A 77 1.15 2.48 8.22
CA THR A 77 0.83 2.76 6.82
C THR A 77 -0.66 2.63 6.54
N ALA A 78 -1.32 1.61 7.08
CA ALA A 78 -2.76 1.41 6.96
C ALA A 78 -3.54 2.57 7.58
N ALA A 79 -3.17 3.02 8.80
CA ALA A 79 -3.81 4.15 9.44
C ALA A 79 -3.67 5.44 8.62
N CYS A 80 -2.45 5.76 8.16
CA CYS A 80 -2.21 6.91 7.28
C CYS A 80 -2.98 6.80 5.97
N TRP A 81 -3.00 5.60 5.36
CA TRP A 81 -3.71 5.32 4.12
C TRP A 81 -5.20 5.58 4.27
N LEU A 82 -5.85 5.03 5.30
CA LEU A 82 -7.29 5.18 5.52
C LEU A 82 -7.68 6.65 5.71
N VAL A 83 -6.90 7.39 6.49
CA VAL A 83 -7.14 8.81 6.75
C VAL A 83 -6.95 9.65 5.48
N TRP A 84 -5.92 9.37 4.68
CA TRP A 84 -5.74 9.99 3.37
C TRP A 84 -6.88 9.61 2.42
N PHE A 85 -7.24 8.34 2.36
CA PHE A 85 -8.22 7.77 1.44
C PHE A 85 -9.61 8.39 1.65
N HIS A 86 -10.04 8.52 2.91
CA HIS A 86 -11.27 9.22 3.27
C HIS A 86 -11.29 10.65 2.73
N ARG A 87 -10.17 11.37 2.83
CA ARG A 87 -10.06 12.76 2.33
C ARG A 87 -10.02 12.83 0.81
N ALA A 88 -9.22 11.99 0.16
CA ALA A 88 -9.12 11.91 -1.29
C ALA A 88 -10.47 11.58 -1.94
N TYR A 89 -11.26 10.70 -1.31
CA TYR A 89 -12.61 10.39 -1.75
C TYR A 89 -13.60 11.54 -1.49
N GLY A 90 -13.50 12.21 -0.34
CA GLY A 90 -14.30 13.40 -0.03
C GLY A 90 -14.10 14.55 -1.03
N ASN A 91 -12.87 14.76 -1.50
CA ASN A 91 -12.54 15.78 -2.50
C ASN A 91 -13.28 15.59 -3.84
N LEU A 92 -13.76 14.38 -4.15
CA LEU A 92 -14.57 14.15 -5.36
C LEU A 92 -15.86 14.98 -5.37
N LYS A 93 -16.50 15.16 -4.20
CA LYS A 93 -17.68 16.02 -4.08
C LYS A 93 -17.35 17.48 -4.38
N LEU A 94 -16.21 17.94 -3.86
CA LEU A 94 -15.71 19.31 -4.06
C LEU A 94 -15.33 19.58 -5.52
N LEU A 95 -14.91 18.55 -6.26
CA LEU A 95 -14.66 18.60 -7.71
C LEU A 95 -15.96 18.58 -8.56
N GLY A 96 -17.12 18.83 -7.95
CA GLY A 96 -18.42 18.85 -8.64
C GLY A 96 -18.91 17.46 -9.10
N ARG A 97 -18.25 16.37 -8.67
CA ARG A 97 -18.62 15.00 -9.07
C ARG A 97 -19.68 14.44 -8.13
N LYS A 98 -20.90 14.98 -8.24
CA LYS A 98 -22.06 14.68 -7.36
C LYS A 98 -22.47 13.19 -7.34
N HIS A 99 -22.11 12.40 -8.35
CA HIS A 99 -22.43 10.97 -8.45
C HIS A 99 -21.31 10.06 -7.92
N ALA A 100 -20.80 10.30 -6.70
CA ALA A 100 -19.92 9.34 -6.04
C ALA A 100 -20.74 8.11 -5.63
N HIS A 101 -20.35 6.90 -6.08
CA HIS A 101 -21.14 5.68 -5.87
C HIS A 101 -21.23 5.31 -4.39
N TYR A 102 -20.18 5.62 -3.64
CA TYR A 102 -20.07 5.38 -2.20
C TYR A 102 -20.13 6.69 -1.40
N GLY A 103 -20.60 6.60 -0.15
CA GLY A 103 -20.52 7.69 0.81
C GLY A 103 -19.11 7.82 1.40
N ALA A 104 -18.61 9.05 1.55
CA ALA A 104 -17.27 9.29 2.11
C ALA A 104 -17.11 8.72 3.53
N GLY A 105 -18.16 8.76 4.37
CA GLY A 105 -18.13 8.18 5.72
C GLY A 105 -17.95 6.66 5.76
N TRP A 106 -18.30 5.95 4.68
CA TRP A 106 -18.09 4.50 4.55
C TRP A 106 -16.76 4.12 3.91
N ALA A 107 -15.99 5.09 3.40
CA ALA A 107 -14.71 4.84 2.73
C ALA A 107 -13.71 4.08 3.61
N VAL A 108 -13.80 4.27 4.93
CA VAL A 108 -12.98 3.55 5.91
C VAL A 108 -13.63 2.21 6.29
N GLY A 109 -14.95 2.19 6.51
CA GLY A 109 -15.67 1.00 6.97
C GLY A 109 -15.54 -0.21 6.05
N TYR A 110 -15.48 -0.01 4.73
CA TYR A 110 -15.34 -1.10 3.76
C TYR A 110 -14.02 -1.86 3.84
N TRP A 111 -12.99 -1.30 4.48
CA TRP A 111 -11.73 -2.01 4.71
C TRP A 111 -11.84 -3.06 5.83
N PHE A 112 -12.87 -2.98 6.67
CA PHE A 112 -13.05 -3.86 7.83
C PHE A 112 -14.16 -4.89 7.62
N ILE A 113 -14.91 -4.81 6.52
CA ILE A 113 -15.97 -5.76 6.17
C ILE A 113 -15.36 -6.81 5.24
N PRO A 114 -15.27 -8.10 5.64
CA PRO A 114 -14.46 -9.10 4.92
C PRO A 114 -14.74 -9.22 3.41
N LEU A 115 -16.00 -9.34 3.01
CA LEU A 115 -16.35 -9.47 1.59
C LEU A 115 -16.21 -8.15 0.82
N ALA A 116 -16.52 -7.03 1.46
CA ALA A 116 -16.39 -5.72 0.85
C ALA A 116 -14.92 -5.32 0.68
N HIS A 117 -14.05 -5.68 1.63
CA HIS A 117 -12.63 -5.37 1.64
C HIS A 117 -11.91 -5.90 0.39
N LEU A 118 -12.38 -7.01 -0.18
CA LEU A 118 -11.82 -7.61 -1.39
C LEU A 118 -12.12 -6.83 -2.68
N VAL A 119 -13.14 -5.96 -2.69
CA VAL A 119 -13.67 -5.37 -3.93
C VAL A 119 -13.89 -3.86 -3.83
N ILE A 120 -14.56 -3.40 -2.78
CA ILE A 120 -15.02 -2.00 -2.67
C ILE A 120 -13.85 -1.01 -2.57
N PRO A 121 -12.79 -1.25 -1.77
CA PRO A 121 -11.64 -0.35 -1.74
C PRO A 121 -10.98 -0.15 -3.11
N TYR A 122 -10.91 -1.19 -3.93
CA TYR A 122 -10.45 -1.09 -5.31
C TYR A 122 -11.37 -0.23 -6.17
N GLN A 123 -12.68 -0.48 -6.11
CA GLN A 123 -13.67 0.30 -6.87
C GLN A 123 -13.61 1.78 -6.51
N MET A 124 -13.51 2.09 -5.21
CA MET A 124 -13.38 3.46 -4.70
C MET A 124 -12.05 4.10 -5.15
N THR A 125 -10.92 3.40 -5.07
CA THR A 125 -9.62 3.91 -5.55
C THR A 125 -9.67 4.23 -7.04
N ARG A 126 -10.24 3.31 -7.84
CA ARG A 126 -10.44 3.49 -9.28
C ARG A 126 -11.36 4.66 -9.59
N GLU A 127 -12.43 4.84 -8.82
CA GLU A 127 -13.36 5.96 -8.95
C GLU A 127 -12.68 7.29 -8.61
N ILE A 128 -11.88 7.36 -7.54
CA ILE A 128 -11.07 8.54 -7.21
C ILE A 128 -10.19 8.90 -8.40
N TRP A 129 -9.41 7.94 -8.88
CA TRP A 129 -8.45 8.17 -9.94
C TRP A 129 -9.12 8.63 -11.24
N LEU A 130 -10.17 7.93 -11.69
CA LEU A 130 -10.87 8.26 -12.94
C LEU A 130 -11.51 9.66 -12.89
N LYS A 131 -12.16 9.98 -11.76
CA LYS A 131 -12.84 11.26 -11.60
C LYS A 131 -11.87 12.41 -11.46
N SER A 132 -10.77 12.22 -10.72
CA SER A 132 -9.69 13.22 -10.64
C SER A 132 -9.01 13.42 -11.99
N ALA A 133 -8.75 12.36 -12.75
CA ALA A 133 -8.18 12.46 -14.11
C ALA A 133 -9.10 13.23 -15.08
N SER A 134 -10.42 13.04 -14.95
CA SER A 134 -11.40 13.77 -15.77
C SER A 134 -11.61 15.23 -15.36
N ALA A 135 -11.14 15.64 -14.16
CA ALA A 135 -11.33 17.00 -13.66
C ALA A 135 -10.37 18.03 -14.28
N GLY A 136 -9.19 17.59 -14.74
CA GLY A 136 -8.22 18.44 -15.46
C GLY A 136 -8.47 18.56 -16.96
N ALA A 137 -9.49 17.90 -17.52
CA ALA A 137 -9.84 18.00 -18.93
C ALA A 137 -10.61 19.31 -19.20
N VAL A 138 -9.88 20.42 -19.28
CA VAL A 138 -10.37 21.67 -19.86
C VAL A 138 -10.41 21.44 -21.38
N THR A 139 -11.56 21.70 -22.00
CA THR A 139 -11.89 21.59 -23.45
C THR A 139 -12.23 20.19 -23.99
N GLY A 140 -13.51 20.01 -24.34
CA GLY A 140 -14.01 19.33 -25.55
C GLY A 140 -13.78 17.83 -25.78
N GLU A 141 -12.68 17.24 -25.33
CA GLU A 141 -12.35 15.85 -25.62
C GLU A 141 -12.62 14.93 -24.42
N PRO A 142 -13.47 13.90 -24.57
CA PRO A 142 -13.63 12.87 -23.56
C PRO A 142 -12.36 12.02 -23.48
N ARG A 143 -11.37 12.47 -22.71
CA ARG A 143 -10.29 11.60 -22.26
C ARG A 143 -10.95 10.46 -21.50
N ARG A 144 -10.85 9.23 -22.01
CA ARG A 144 -11.24 7.99 -21.33
C ARG A 144 -9.99 7.36 -20.73
N PRO A 145 -9.39 7.93 -19.66
CA PRO A 145 -8.16 7.43 -19.11
C PRO A 145 -8.35 5.99 -18.63
N ARG A 146 -7.47 5.08 -19.06
CA ARG A 146 -7.53 3.66 -18.68
C ARG A 146 -6.71 3.44 -17.42
N ALA A 147 -7.38 3.03 -16.35
CA ALA A 147 -6.76 2.79 -15.04
C ALA A 147 -6.35 1.31 -14.83
N ARG A 148 -5.95 0.59 -15.91
CA ARG A 148 -5.69 -0.87 -15.85
C ARG A 148 -4.61 -1.23 -14.84
N TRP A 149 -3.61 -0.36 -14.67
CA TRP A 149 -2.51 -0.56 -13.73
C TRP A 149 -2.95 -0.57 -12.25
N LEU A 150 -4.08 0.05 -11.90
CA LEU A 150 -4.66 -0.07 -10.56
C LEU A 150 -5.05 -1.52 -10.24
N GLY A 151 -5.39 -2.30 -11.26
CA GLY A 151 -5.66 -3.73 -11.10
C GLY A 151 -4.42 -4.51 -10.65
N PHE A 152 -3.23 -4.17 -11.16
CA PHE A 152 -1.98 -4.81 -10.72
C PHE A 152 -1.63 -4.47 -9.28
N TRP A 153 -1.82 -3.22 -8.87
CA TRP A 153 -1.67 -2.83 -7.45
C TRP A 153 -2.60 -3.65 -6.55
N TRP A 154 -3.87 -3.74 -6.93
CA TRP A 154 -4.87 -4.46 -6.12
C TRP A 154 -4.62 -5.96 -6.09
N ALA A 155 -4.27 -6.55 -7.23
CA ALA A 155 -3.86 -7.95 -7.29
C ALA A 155 -2.64 -8.21 -6.39
N GLY A 156 -1.62 -7.36 -6.45
CA GLY A 156 -0.44 -7.45 -5.58
C GLY A 156 -0.80 -7.34 -4.08
N TYR A 157 -1.71 -6.44 -3.72
CA TYR A 157 -2.21 -6.32 -2.35
C TYR A 157 -2.90 -7.60 -1.86
N LEU A 158 -3.81 -8.17 -2.67
CA LEU A 158 -4.51 -9.40 -2.33
C LEU A 158 -3.57 -10.61 -2.28
N THR A 159 -2.69 -10.74 -3.27
CA THR A 159 -1.67 -11.80 -3.30
C THR A 159 -0.80 -11.75 -2.06
N ASN A 160 -0.33 -10.56 -1.66
CA ASN A 160 0.45 -10.39 -0.45
C ASN A 160 -0.33 -10.82 0.82
N GLY A 161 -1.61 -10.46 0.92
CA GLY A 161 -2.47 -10.88 2.03
C GLY A 161 -2.65 -12.40 2.11
N VAL A 162 -2.81 -13.07 0.97
CA VAL A 162 -2.90 -14.54 0.90
C VAL A 162 -1.56 -15.18 1.28
N LEU A 163 -0.45 -14.73 0.71
CA LEU A 163 0.89 -15.26 1.02
C LEU A 163 1.20 -15.13 2.51
N GLY A 164 0.94 -13.97 3.12
CA GLY A 164 1.14 -13.77 4.55
C GLY A 164 0.26 -14.68 5.41
N ARG A 165 -0.98 -14.97 4.98
CA ARG A 165 -1.86 -15.90 5.70
C ARG A 165 -1.38 -17.34 5.59
N VAL A 166 -0.95 -17.77 4.40
CA VAL A 166 -0.40 -19.12 4.18
C VAL A 166 0.89 -19.29 4.98
N ALA A 167 1.81 -18.32 4.92
CA ALA A 167 3.05 -18.36 5.70
C ALA A 167 2.76 -18.46 7.20
N ALA A 168 1.84 -17.66 7.74
CA ALA A 168 1.48 -17.72 9.16
C ALA A 168 0.87 -19.06 9.59
N VAL A 169 0.11 -19.74 8.72
CA VAL A 169 -0.42 -21.08 9.01
C VAL A 169 0.72 -22.09 9.03
N LEU A 170 1.56 -22.10 8.00
CA LEU A 170 2.68 -23.05 7.91
C LEU A 170 3.72 -22.85 9.02
N SER A 171 3.99 -21.60 9.42
CA SER A 171 4.91 -21.31 10.54
C SER A 171 4.40 -21.82 11.88
N ASN A 172 3.08 -21.91 12.09
CA ASN A 172 2.52 -22.42 13.35
C ASN A 172 2.62 -23.95 13.46
N ASP A 173 2.64 -24.64 12.32
CA ASP A 173 2.66 -26.10 12.24
C ASP A 173 4.08 -26.65 11.99
N ALA A 174 5.08 -25.79 11.74
CA ALA A 174 6.44 -26.19 11.42
C ALA A 174 7.23 -26.60 12.68
N GLU A 175 7.68 -27.85 12.72
CA GLU A 175 8.42 -28.44 13.85
C GLU A 175 9.85 -28.86 13.48
N SER A 176 10.14 -28.99 12.18
CA SER A 176 11.44 -29.45 11.67
C SER A 176 12.19 -28.38 10.85
N PRO A 177 13.54 -28.45 10.77
CA PRO A 177 14.32 -27.54 9.94
C PRO A 177 13.86 -27.50 8.47
N ASP A 178 13.52 -28.66 7.88
CA ASP A 178 13.03 -28.76 6.50
C ASP A 178 11.71 -28.00 6.27
N GLU A 179 10.78 -28.08 7.21
CA GLU A 179 9.53 -27.31 7.15
C GLU A 179 9.80 -25.81 7.28
N TRP A 180 10.73 -25.43 8.16
CA TRP A 180 11.14 -24.04 8.31
C TRP A 180 11.87 -23.52 7.06
N VAL A 181 12.65 -24.33 6.34
CA VAL A 181 13.24 -23.95 5.04
C VAL A 181 12.15 -23.53 4.06
N PHE A 182 11.08 -24.34 3.95
CA PHE A 182 9.95 -24.02 3.08
C PHE A 182 9.21 -22.75 3.51
N VAL A 183 8.97 -22.58 4.81
CA VAL A 183 8.38 -21.36 5.38
C VAL A 183 9.22 -20.13 5.06
N THR A 184 10.56 -20.22 5.18
CA THR A 184 11.48 -19.12 4.86
C THR A 184 11.48 -18.79 3.37
N GLN A 185 11.44 -19.80 2.48
CA GLN A 185 11.29 -19.57 1.03
C GLN A 185 10.00 -18.84 0.69
N LEU A 186 8.87 -19.27 1.27
CA LEU A 186 7.59 -18.62 1.08
C LEU A 186 7.60 -17.18 1.62
N SER A 187 8.26 -16.96 2.75
CA SER A 187 8.41 -15.63 3.36
C SER A 187 9.21 -14.69 2.46
N MET A 188 10.30 -15.15 1.83
CA MET A 188 11.05 -14.36 0.84
C MET A 188 10.19 -13.95 -0.37
N VAL A 189 9.38 -14.89 -0.90
CA VAL A 189 8.44 -14.58 -1.99
C VAL A 189 7.39 -13.56 -1.53
N GLY A 190 6.89 -13.71 -0.29
CA GLY A 190 5.99 -12.76 0.36
C GLY A 190 6.59 -11.36 0.46
N ASP A 191 7.81 -11.23 0.97
CA ASP A 191 8.50 -9.94 1.12
C ASP A 191 8.74 -9.25 -0.23
N LEU A 192 9.16 -10.02 -1.26
CA LEU A 192 9.31 -9.49 -2.62
C LEU A 192 7.98 -9.01 -3.19
N SER A 193 6.90 -9.79 -3.01
CA SER A 193 5.55 -9.39 -3.40
C SER A 193 5.09 -8.13 -2.66
N ALA A 194 5.38 -8.01 -1.36
CA ALA A 194 5.07 -6.84 -0.55
C ALA A 194 5.79 -5.59 -1.06
N ILE A 195 7.08 -5.69 -1.41
CA ILE A 195 7.86 -4.59 -1.98
C ILE A 195 7.21 -4.11 -3.29
N VAL A 196 6.87 -5.03 -4.20
CA VAL A 196 6.21 -4.68 -5.47
C VAL A 196 4.85 -4.01 -5.22
N ALA A 197 4.03 -4.56 -4.31
CA ALA A 197 2.75 -3.99 -3.95
C ALA A 197 2.88 -2.58 -3.33
N ALA A 198 3.88 -2.36 -2.48
CA ALA A 198 4.16 -1.06 -1.86
C ALA A 198 4.64 -0.02 -2.89
N VAL A 199 5.47 -0.41 -3.86
CA VAL A 199 5.87 0.45 -4.98
C VAL A 199 4.66 0.84 -5.82
N LEU A 200 3.79 -0.12 -6.16
CA LEU A 200 2.56 0.18 -6.90
C LEU A 200 1.63 1.09 -6.08
N ALA A 201 1.54 0.91 -4.76
CA ALA A 201 0.78 1.79 -3.88
C ALA A 201 1.33 3.23 -3.86
N LEU A 202 2.66 3.40 -3.89
CA LEU A 202 3.29 4.72 -4.03
C LEU A 202 2.87 5.41 -5.33
N VAL A 203 2.78 4.65 -6.43
CA VAL A 203 2.30 5.15 -7.73
C VAL A 203 0.82 5.54 -7.65
N VAL A 204 -0.03 4.74 -6.99
CA VAL A 204 -1.45 5.07 -6.73
C VAL A 204 -1.59 6.41 -6.03
N VAL A 205 -0.96 6.55 -4.86
CA VAL A 205 -1.08 7.74 -4.03
C VAL A 205 -0.53 8.96 -4.75
N SER A 206 0.66 8.84 -5.36
CA SER A 206 1.29 9.95 -6.09
C SER A 206 0.49 10.37 -7.31
N SER A 207 -0.11 9.43 -8.03
CA SER A 207 -0.94 9.74 -9.18
C SER A 207 -2.23 10.46 -8.77
N ILE A 208 -2.91 10.00 -7.72
CA ILE A 208 -4.14 10.64 -7.24
C ILE A 208 -3.84 12.05 -6.72
N ASP A 209 -2.75 12.21 -5.97
CA ASP A 209 -2.32 13.49 -5.43
C ASP A 209 -2.06 14.52 -6.54
N ARG A 210 -1.26 14.13 -7.54
CA ARG A 210 -0.98 14.97 -8.70
C ARG A 210 -2.25 15.40 -9.43
N LEU A 211 -3.15 14.45 -9.71
CA LEU A 211 -4.39 14.74 -10.44
C LEU A 211 -5.32 15.70 -9.68
N GLN A 212 -5.43 15.57 -8.35
CA GLN A 212 -6.26 16.47 -7.56
C GLN A 212 -5.63 17.87 -7.44
N LEU A 213 -4.30 17.96 -7.35
CA LEU A 213 -3.58 19.24 -7.41
C LEU A 213 -3.74 19.96 -8.76
N GLU A 214 -3.61 19.22 -9.87
CA GLU A 214 -3.84 19.75 -11.22
C GLU A 214 -5.26 20.27 -11.39
N ALA A 215 -6.26 19.55 -10.87
CA ALA A 215 -7.66 19.99 -10.92
C ALA A 215 -7.91 21.30 -10.14
N VAL A 216 -7.24 21.49 -9.01
CA VAL A 216 -7.30 22.77 -8.27
C VAL A 216 -6.68 23.91 -9.07
N ARG A 217 -5.52 23.66 -9.69
CA ARG A 217 -4.83 24.66 -10.52
C ARG A 217 -5.68 25.06 -11.73
N ALA A 218 -6.30 24.09 -12.41
CA ALA A 218 -7.18 24.34 -13.54
C ALA A 218 -8.48 25.10 -13.17
N ALA A 219 -8.94 24.96 -11.92
CA ALA A 219 -10.11 25.68 -11.41
C ALA A 219 -9.79 27.07 -10.83
N ALA A 220 -8.51 27.41 -10.66
CA ALA A 220 -8.11 28.75 -10.23
C ALA A 220 -8.27 29.73 -11.42
N PRO A 221 -8.88 30.91 -11.21
CA PRO A 221 -8.94 31.94 -12.25
C PRO A 221 -7.51 32.33 -12.67
N GLU A 222 -7.25 32.48 -13.98
CA GLU A 222 -5.97 33.01 -14.45
C GLU A 222 -5.67 34.33 -13.72
N PRO A 223 -4.42 34.55 -13.26
CA PRO A 223 -4.05 35.86 -12.77
C PRO A 223 -4.34 36.85 -13.89
N ALA A 224 -5.23 37.81 -13.62
CA ALA A 224 -5.57 38.86 -14.56
C ALA A 224 -4.25 39.38 -15.12
N VAL A 225 -4.00 39.13 -16.41
CA VAL A 225 -2.91 39.74 -17.14
C VAL A 225 -3.13 41.23 -16.94
N ALA A 226 -2.31 41.84 -16.08
CA ALA A 226 -2.33 43.26 -15.84
C ALA A 226 -1.95 43.89 -17.19
N LEU A 227 -2.97 44.26 -17.95
CA LEU A 227 -2.85 45.16 -19.08
C LEU A 227 -2.44 46.51 -18.47
N ALA A 228 -1.14 46.74 -18.40
CA ALA A 228 -0.50 48.02 -18.14
C ALA A 228 0.41 48.33 -19.33
#